data_AF-A0A6J4Y5L8-F1
#
_entry.id   AF-A0A6J4Y5L8-F1
#
_cell.length_a   1.000
_cell.length_b   1.000
_cell.length_c   1.000
_cell.angle_alpha   90.00
_cell.angle_beta   90.00
_cell.angle_gamma   90.00
#
_symmetry.space_group_name_H-M   'P 1'
#
loop_
_entity.id
_entity.type
_entity.pdbx_description
1 polymer ?
#
loop_
_entity_poly.entity_id
_entity_poly.type
_entity_poly.pdbx_seq_one_letter_code
_entity_poly.pdbx_strand_id
1 'polypeptide(L)' 'MRIFTFMRPLYIFKGINPQIAELSTELFSTTNKDPADRIISATAVIENANLVTSDKILRRSKKVQTIW' A
#
# COMPACT_ATOMS: atom_id res chain seq x y z
N MET A 1 36.34 5.67 -21.20
CA MET A 1 34.99 6.21 -20.93
C MET A 1 34.23 5.18 -20.11
N ARG A 2 34.07 5.37 -18.80
CA ARG A 2 33.32 4.44 -17.93
C ARG A 2 31.85 4.80 -18.00
N ILE A 3 31.04 3.93 -18.61
CA ILE A 3 29.59 4.05 -18.62
C ILE A 3 29.12 3.57 -17.24
N PHE A 4 28.75 4.49 -16.36
CA PHE A 4 28.08 4.14 -15.11
C PHE A 4 26.61 3.88 -15.43
N THR A 5 26.25 2.61 -15.63
CA THR A 5 24.86 2.19 -15.70
C THR A 5 24.25 2.40 -14.31
N PHE A 6 23.43 3.44 -14.16
CA PHE A 6 22.69 3.68 -12.92
C PHE A 6 21.62 2.60 -12.80
N MET A 7 21.89 1.53 -12.04
CA MET A 7 20.91 0.49 -11.74
C MET A 7 19.78 1.14 -10.93
N ARG A 8 18.60 1.29 -11.52
CA ARG A 8 17.40 1.64 -10.75
C ARG A 8 17.07 0.46 -9.83
N PRO A 9 16.69 0.72 -8.58
CA PRO A 9 16.26 -0.36 -7.70
C PRO A 9 14.99 -0.99 -8.26
N LEU A 10 14.93 -2.32 -8.25
CA LEU A 10 13.75 -3.08 -8.71
C LEU A 10 12.51 -2.78 -7.85
N TYR A 11 12.73 -2.36 -6.61
CA TYR A 11 11.68 -2.03 -5.65
C TYR A 11 12.09 -0.81 -4.83
N ILE A 12 11.10 -0.01 -4.44
CA ILE A 12 11.27 1.10 -3.50
C ILE A 12 10.54 0.71 -2.21
N PHE A 13 11.28 0.56 -1.12
CA PHE A 13 10.69 0.29 0.19
C PHE A 13 10.04 1.57 0.73
N LYS A 14 8.79 1.44 1.21
CA LYS A 14 8.05 2.53 1.83
C LYS A 14 7.93 2.25 3.33
N GLY A 15 8.51 3.14 4.13
CA GLY A 15 8.37 3.11 5.59
C GLY A 15 6.99 3.61 6.02
N ILE A 16 6.57 3.23 7.22
CA ILE A 16 5.36 3.74 7.85
C ILE A 16 5.66 5.13 8.40
N ASN A 17 4.88 6.13 7.99
CA ASN A 17 4.91 7.49 8.54
C ASN A 17 3.65 7.76 9.40
N PRO A 18 3.57 8.88 10.14
CA PRO A 18 2.41 9.18 10.98
C PRO A 18 1.06 9.17 10.23
N GLN A 19 1.02 9.63 8.98
CA GLN A 19 -0.22 9.66 8.18
C GLN A 19 -0.68 8.25 7.80
N ILE A 20 0.26 7.36 7.46
CA ILE A 20 -0.03 5.94 7.20
C ILE A 20 -0.52 5.28 8.50
N ALA A 21 0.14 5.56 9.63
CA ALA A 21 -0.24 5.01 10.92
C ALA A 21 -1.67 5.42 11.30
N GLU A 22 -1.99 6.72 11.25
CA GLU A 22 -3.33 7.25 11.52
C GLU A 22 -4.38 6.63 10.59
N LEU A 23 -4.18 6.73 9.27
CA LEU A 23 -5.13 6.21 8.30
C LEU A 23 -5.34 4.70 8.46
N SER A 24 -4.31 3.93 8.80
CA SER A 24 -4.46 2.48 9.03
C SER A 24 -5.45 2.16 10.15
N THR A 25 -5.62 3.04 11.15
CA THR A 25 -6.56 2.86 12.26
C THR A 25 -8.00 3.23 11.92
N GLU A 26 -8.20 4.07 10.91
CA GLU A 26 -9.52 4.51 10.43
C GLU A 26 -10.01 3.64 9.26
N LEU A 27 -9.09 3.28 8.38
CA LEU A 27 -9.34 2.47 7.21
C LEU A 27 -9.81 1.08 7.67
N PHE A 28 -10.98 0.69 7.15
CA PHE A 28 -11.64 -0.57 7.48
C PHE A 28 -11.98 -0.81 8.95
N SER A 29 -12.06 0.24 9.78
CA SER A 29 -12.33 0.16 11.23
C SER A 29 -13.48 -0.76 11.66
N THR A 30 -14.46 -1.01 10.79
CA THR A 30 -15.61 -1.89 11.05
C THR A 30 -15.61 -3.22 10.28
N THR A 31 -14.68 -3.46 9.35
CA THR A 31 -14.82 -4.49 8.30
C THR A 31 -13.58 -5.35 8.04
N ASN A 32 -12.37 -4.81 8.16
CA ASN A 32 -11.13 -5.59 8.07
C ASN A 32 -10.34 -5.43 9.37
N LYS A 33 -10.11 -6.55 10.07
CA LYS A 33 -9.42 -6.59 11.36
C LYS A 33 -7.95 -6.99 11.25
N ASP A 34 -7.47 -7.35 10.06
CA ASP A 34 -6.07 -7.70 9.85
C ASP A 34 -5.20 -6.43 9.89
N PRO A 35 -4.25 -6.31 10.84
CA PRO A 35 -3.42 -5.11 10.96
C PRO A 35 -2.51 -4.88 9.75
N ALA A 36 -2.01 -5.94 9.11
CA ALA A 36 -1.09 -5.82 7.98
C ALA A 36 -1.81 -5.31 6.73
N ASP A 37 -2.98 -5.87 6.41
CA ASP A 37 -3.83 -5.40 5.31
C ASP A 37 -4.15 -3.91 5.43
N ARG A 38 -4.43 -3.45 6.66
CA ARG A 38 -4.78 -2.05 6.93
C ARG A 38 -3.60 -1.12 6.70
N ILE A 39 -2.40 -1.48 7.19
CA ILE A 39 -1.18 -0.69 6.98
C ILE A 39 -0.81 -0.66 5.50
N ILE A 40 -0.86 -1.81 4.81
CA ILE A 40 -0.52 -1.90 3.38
C ILE A 40 -1.53 -1.10 2.54
N SER A 41 -2.82 -1.20 2.84
CA SER A 41 -3.86 -0.45 2.14
C SER A 41 -3.76 1.05 2.40
N ALA A 42 -3.49 1.47 3.64
CA ALA A 42 -3.27 2.88 3.98
C ALA A 42 -2.03 3.43 3.25
N THR A 43 -0.96 2.64 3.16
CA THR A 43 0.23 2.99 2.40
C THR A 43 -0.10 3.20 0.92
N ALA A 44 -0.86 2.30 0.30
CA ALA A 44 -1.29 2.42 -1.09
C ALA A 44 -2.11 3.70 -1.34
N VAL A 45 -3.03 4.03 -0.41
CA VAL A 45 -3.84 5.26 -0.50
C VAL A 45 -2.97 6.52 -0.38
N ILE A 46 -2.09 6.61 0.61
CA ILE A 46 -1.22 7.79 0.83
C ILE A 46 -0.22 7.98 -0.31
N GLU A 47 0.35 6.89 -0.82
CA GLU A 47 1.30 6.90 -1.93
C GLU A 47 0.62 7.01 -3.31
N ASN A 48 -0.72 7.11 -3.35
CA ASN A 48 -1.52 7.12 -4.59
C ASN A 48 -1.17 5.96 -5.54
N ALA A 49 -0.95 4.77 -4.97
CA ALA A 49 -0.61 3.56 -5.69
C ALA A 49 -1.80 2.58 -5.74
N ASN A 50 -1.89 1.81 -6.83
CA ASN A 50 -2.83 0.70 -6.89
C ASN A 50 -2.28 -0.49 -6.10
N LEU A 51 -3.13 -1.12 -5.27
CA LEU A 51 -2.76 -2.28 -4.47
C LEU A 51 -2.89 -3.57 -5.29
N VAL A 52 -1.80 -4.32 -5.40
CA VAL A 52 -1.81 -5.69 -5.92
C VAL A 52 -2.17 -6.65 -4.78
N THR A 53 -3.32 -7.33 -4.86
CA THR A 53 -3.75 -8.29 -3.82
C THR A 53 -4.71 -9.36 -4.34
N SER A 54 -4.52 -10.61 -3.91
CA SER A 54 -5.44 -11.72 -4.20
C SER A 54 -6.73 -11.64 -3.37
N ASP A 55 -6.69 -10.86 -2.28
CA ASP A 55 -7.76 -10.77 -1.31
C ASP A 55 -9.06 -10.27 -1.95
N LYS A 56 -10.13 -11.05 -1.80
CA LYS A 56 -11.42 -10.78 -2.44
C LYS A 56 -12.17 -9.63 -1.77
N ILE A 57 -11.96 -9.40 -0.47
CA ILE A 57 -12.60 -8.35 0.31
C ILE A 57 -11.98 -7.00 -0.08
N LEU A 58 -10.65 -6.92 -0.13
CA LEU A 58 -9.92 -5.72 -0.55
C LEU A 58 -10.22 -5.36 -2.01
N ARG A 59 -10.24 -6.35 -2.93
CA ARG A 59 -10.60 -6.10 -4.34
C ARG A 59 -12.02 -5.57 -4.56
N ARG A 60 -12.95 -5.87 -3.65
CA ARG A 60 -14.34 -5.36 -3.70
C ARG A 60 -14.53 -4.05 -2.95
N SER A 61 -13.52 -3.62 -2.19
CA SER A 61 -13.58 -2.39 -1.42
C SER A 61 -13.47 -1.17 -2.33
N LYS A 62 -14.31 -0.16 -2.08
CA LYS A 62 -14.17 1.18 -2.69
C LYS A 62 -13.15 2.06 -1.96
N LYS A 63 -12.57 1.58 -0.86
CA LYS A 63 -11.64 2.35 -0.01
C LYS A 63 -10.18 2.32 -0.50
N VAL A 64 -9.82 1.37 -1.36
CA VAL A 64 -8.47 1.24 -1.93
C VAL A 64 -8.59 0.77 -3.38
N GLN A 65 -7.86 1.39 -4.29
CA GLN A 65 -7.81 0.95 -5.69
C GLN A 65 -6.96 -0.31 -5.78
N THR A 66 -7.45 -1.33 -6.48
CA THR A 66 -6.73 -2.61 -6.63
C THR A 66 -6.51 -2.96 -8.09
N ILE A 67 -5.39 -3.63 -8.37
CA ILE A 67 -5.09 -4.26 -9.66
C ILE A 67 -4.71 -5.72 -9.39
N TRP A 68 -5.36 -6.67 -10.05
CA TRP A 68 -5.14 -8.10 -9.83
C TRP A 68 -5.32 -8.90 -11.12
#